data_AF-A0A3B1CQE5-F1
#
_entry.id   AF-A0A3B1CQE5-F1
#
_cell.length_a   1.000
_cell.length_b   1.000
_cell.length_c   1.000
_cell.angle_alpha   90.00
_cell.angle_beta   90.00
_cell.angle_gamma   90.00
#
_symmetry.space_group_name_H-M   'P 1'
#
loop_
_entity.id
_entity.type
_entity.pdbx_description
1 polymer ?
#
loop_
_entity_poly.entity_id
_entity_poly.type
_entity_poly.pdbx_seq_one_letter_code
_entity_poly.pdbx_strand_id
1 'polypeptide(L)'
;MRLHFEKLSGPVYPAYLVVADYSIALEPELIESLKKIEAEDNEPFLKGIVKKVGINRYLREMIEEEIDKTENQADLVFKLRNGLKNL
;
A
#
# COMPACT_ATOMS: atom_id res chain seq x y z
N MET A 1 -4.81 12.12 0.06
CA MET A 1 -4.20 11.16 1.00
C MET A 1 -2.88 10.72 0.40
N ARG A 2 -1.79 10.82 1.13
CA ARG A 2 -0.43 10.60 0.60
C ARG A 2 0.03 9.15 0.66
N LEU A 3 -0.86 8.21 0.99
CA LEU A 3 -0.62 6.78 0.92
C LEU A 3 -1.84 6.11 0.26
N HIS A 4 -1.77 5.74 -1.01
CA HIS A 4 -2.89 5.10 -1.73
C HIS A 4 -2.43 4.26 -2.91
N PHE A 5 -3.31 3.36 -3.37
CA PHE A 5 -3.09 2.61 -4.60
C PHE A 5 -3.59 3.40 -5.82
N GLU A 6 -2.81 3.39 -6.89
CA GLU A 6 -3.15 4.00 -8.18
C GLU A 6 -3.03 2.96 -9.28
N LYS A 7 -4.13 2.71 -10.01
CA LYS A 7 -4.16 1.73 -11.10
C LYS A 7 -3.51 2.29 -12.35
N LEU A 8 -2.75 1.45 -13.05
CA LEU A 8 -2.09 1.81 -14.30
C LEU A 8 -2.72 1.07 -15.47
N SER A 9 -2.71 1.72 -16.63
CA SER A 9 -3.18 1.13 -17.90
C SER A 9 -2.05 0.46 -18.70
N GLY A 10 -0.85 0.37 -18.14
CA GLY A 10 0.36 -0.12 -18.82
C GLY A 10 0.55 -1.64 -18.72
N PRO A 11 1.35 -2.25 -19.61
CA PRO A 11 1.50 -3.71 -19.70
C PRO A 11 2.49 -4.32 -18.70
N VAL A 12 3.31 -3.50 -18.01
CA VAL A 12 4.41 -3.98 -17.15
C VAL A 12 4.02 -4.00 -15.69
N TYR A 13 3.49 -2.88 -15.18
CA TYR A 13 3.01 -2.77 -13.81
C TYR A 13 1.52 -2.43 -13.81
N PRO A 14 0.68 -3.24 -13.14
CA PRO A 14 -0.76 -2.98 -13.02
C PRO A 14 -1.11 -1.79 -12.11
N ALA A 15 -0.23 -1.40 -11.18
CA ALA A 15 -0.50 -0.33 -10.23
C ALA A 15 0.77 0.26 -9.58
N TYR A 16 0.61 1.43 -8.95
CA TYR A 16 1.54 2.00 -7.98
C TYR A 16 0.94 1.97 -6.57
N LEU A 17 1.82 1.84 -5.56
CA LEU A 17 1.56 2.41 -4.24
C LEU A 17 2.16 3.82 -4.23
N VAL A 18 1.31 4.84 -4.19
CA VAL A 18 1.70 6.23 -4.03
C VAL A 18 2.00 6.47 -2.55
N VAL A 19 3.20 6.97 -2.25
CA VAL A 19 3.69 7.28 -0.90
C VAL A 19 4.33 8.66 -0.93
N ALA A 20 3.74 9.65 -0.25
CA ALA A 20 4.09 11.06 -0.37
C ALA A 20 4.14 11.51 -1.84
N ASP A 21 5.31 11.90 -2.33
CA ASP A 21 5.56 12.35 -3.71
C ASP A 21 6.20 11.24 -4.58
N TYR A 22 6.25 10.01 -4.08
CA TYR A 22 6.84 8.86 -4.75
C TYR A 22 5.78 7.84 -5.18
N SER A 23 6.07 7.12 -6.26
CA SER A 23 5.24 6.02 -6.77
C SER A 23 6.07 4.74 -6.78
N ILE A 24 5.64 3.74 -6.01
CA ILE A 24 6.30 2.43 -5.93
C ILE A 24 5.56 1.47 -6.86
N ALA A 25 6.24 0.99 -7.91
CA ALA A 25 5.70 0.02 -8.85
C ALA A 25 5.32 -1.29 -8.16
N LEU A 26 4.11 -1.80 -8.43
CA LEU A 26 3.63 -3.05 -7.88
C LEU A 26 3.58 -4.11 -8.99
N GLU A 27 4.32 -5.20 -8.78
CA GLU A 27 4.23 -6.40 -9.61
C GLU A 27 2.90 -7.15 -9.36
N PRO A 28 2.35 -7.85 -10.36
CA PRO A 28 1.12 -8.63 -10.19
C PRO A 28 1.16 -9.59 -8.99
N GLU A 29 2.28 -10.28 -8.79
CA GLU A 29 2.49 -11.23 -7.70
C GLU A 29 2.46 -10.53 -6.34
N LEU A 30 2.99 -9.31 -6.26
CA LEU A 30 2.96 -8.48 -5.06
C LEU A 30 1.53 -8.04 -4.74
N ILE A 31 0.73 -7.65 -5.73
CA ILE A 31 -0.69 -7.30 -5.55
C ILE A 31 -1.48 -8.50 -5.01
N GLU A 32 -1.31 -9.68 -5.59
CA GLU A 32 -1.97 -10.90 -5.10
C GLU A 32 -1.53 -11.24 -3.66
N SER A 33 -0.27 -10.99 -3.33
CA SER A 33 0.27 -11.14 -1.99
C SER A 33 -0.35 -10.14 -0.99
N LEU A 34 -0.66 -8.92 -1.44
CA LEU A 34 -1.32 -7.88 -0.66
C LEU A 34 -2.82 -8.17 -0.50
N LYS A 35 -3.51 -8.71 -1.51
CA LYS A 35 -4.93 -9.08 -1.40
C LYS A 35 -5.15 -10.17 -0.32
N LYS A 36 -4.16 -11.04 -0.10
CA LYS A 36 -4.24 -12.09 0.94
C LYS A 36 -4.17 -11.57 2.38
N ILE A 37 -3.59 -10.39 2.63
CA ILE A 37 -3.54 -9.79 3.98
C ILE A 37 -4.84 -9.03 4.33
N GLU A 38 -5.76 -8.87 3.37
CA GLU A 38 -6.99 -8.08 3.55
C GLU A 38 -7.94 -8.67 4.63
N ALA A 39 -7.79 -9.95 4.95
CA ALA A 39 -8.63 -10.66 5.93
C ALA A 39 -8.26 -10.38 7.40
N GLU A 40 -7.17 -9.67 7.67
CA GLU A 40 -6.68 -9.43 9.03
C GLU A 40 -7.25 -8.13 9.63
N ASP A 41 -7.02 -7.86 10.92
CA ASP A 41 -7.39 -6.58 11.57
C ASP A 41 -6.60 -5.38 10.99
N ASN A 42 -6.92 -4.15 11.41
CA ASN A 42 -6.32 -2.92 10.86
C ASN A 42 -4.79 -2.83 11.01
N GLU A 43 -4.27 -3.08 12.21
CA GLU A 43 -2.82 -3.00 12.48
C GLU A 43 -2.02 -4.11 11.74
N PRO A 44 -2.47 -5.38 11.73
CA PRO A 44 -1.86 -6.41 10.89
C PRO A 44 -1.84 -6.06 9.39
N PHE A 45 -2.91 -5.46 8.87
CA PHE A 45 -2.98 -5.04 7.46
C PHE A 45 -1.90 -4.00 7.10
N LEU A 46 -1.75 -2.94 7.90
CA LEU A 46 -0.74 -1.90 7.65
C LEU A 46 0.70 -2.48 7.77
N LYS A 47 0.96 -3.30 8.80
CA LYS A 47 2.23 -4.02 8.93
C LYS A 47 2.52 -4.93 7.72
N GLY A 48 1.48 -5.54 7.16
CA GLY A 48 1.57 -6.35 5.94
C GLY A 48 2.02 -5.55 4.73
N ILE A 49 1.45 -4.36 4.52
CA ILE A 49 1.87 -3.44 3.44
C ILE A 49 3.34 -3.04 3.62
N VAL A 50 3.70 -2.55 4.80
CA VAL A 50 5.07 -2.13 5.13
C VAL A 50 6.07 -3.27 4.88
N LYS A 51 5.76 -4.49 5.32
CA LYS A 51 6.64 -5.65 5.15
C LYS A 51 6.81 -6.09 3.69
N LYS A 52 5.73 -6.03 2.90
CA LYS A 52 5.73 -6.52 1.51
C LYS A 52 6.26 -5.49 0.52
N VAL A 53 5.95 -4.22 0.70
CA VAL A 53 6.34 -3.12 -0.20
C VAL A 53 7.64 -2.45 0.26
N GLY A 54 7.88 -2.37 1.57
CA GLY A 54 9.12 -1.87 2.18
C GLY A 54 10.27 -2.87 2.11
N ILE A 55 10.61 -3.30 0.88
CA ILE A 55 11.65 -4.30 0.58
C ILE A 55 13.06 -3.84 0.99
N ASN A 56 13.26 -2.52 1.06
CA ASN A 56 14.47 -1.91 1.58
C ASN A 56 14.11 -0.92 2.70
N ARG A 57 15.13 -0.54 3.47
CA ARG A 57 14.97 0.36 4.63
C ARG A 57 14.29 1.68 4.26
N TYR A 58 14.68 2.29 3.14
CA TYR A 58 14.17 3.59 2.72
C TYR A 58 12.67 3.54 2.39
N LEU A 59 12.24 2.55 1.58
CA LEU A 59 10.81 2.38 1.27
C LEU A 59 9.99 2.05 2.51
N ARG A 60 10.55 1.27 3.43
CA ARG A 60 9.91 0.95 4.70
C ARG A 60 9.66 2.20 5.54
N GLU A 61 10.71 2.96 5.81
CA GLU A 61 10.64 4.19 6.62
C GLU A 61 9.66 5.21 6.00
N MET A 62 9.65 5.34 4.66
CA MET A 62 8.73 6.23 3.97
C MET A 62 7.25 5.83 4.14
N ILE A 63 6.94 4.53 4.04
CA ILE A 63 5.56 4.04 4.24
C ILE A 63 5.15 4.21 5.71
N GLU A 64 6.04 3.86 6.64
CA GLU A 64 5.81 4.02 8.09
C GLU A 64 5.55 5.49 8.45
N GLU A 65 6.36 6.42 7.92
CA GLU A 65 6.20 7.86 8.16
C GLU A 65 4.85 8.38 7.66
N GLU A 66 4.37 7.95 6.49
CA GLU A 66 3.06 8.38 5.98
C GLU A 66 1.89 7.74 6.73
N ILE A 67 2.06 6.53 7.29
CA ILE A 67 1.09 5.92 8.21
C ILE A 67 1.02 6.75 9.51
N ASP A 68 2.17 7.10 10.09
CA ASP A 68 2.26 7.84 11.36
C ASP A 68 1.72 9.27 11.26
N LYS A 69 1.88 9.92 10.09
CA LYS A 69 1.29 11.23 9.81
C LYS A 69 -0.23 11.20 9.62
N THR A 70 -0.85 10.03 9.45
CA THR A 70 -2.28 9.93 9.17
C THR A 70 -3.09 9.90 10.46
N GLU A 71 -3.81 11.01 10.74
CA GLU A 71 -4.62 11.18 11.95
C GLU A 71 -5.70 10.11 12.15
N ASN A 72 -6.29 9.62 11.04
CA ASN A 72 -7.35 8.61 11.08
C ASN A 72 -6.89 7.32 10.40
N GLN A 73 -6.28 6.42 11.17
CA GLN A 73 -5.81 5.13 10.67
C GLN A 73 -6.95 4.23 10.16
N ALA A 74 -8.16 4.32 10.72
CA ALA A 74 -9.28 3.52 10.26
C ALA A 74 -9.73 3.93 8.83
N ASP A 75 -9.78 5.24 8.56
CA ASP A 75 -10.07 5.77 7.22
C ASP A 75 -8.96 5.42 6.21
N LEU A 76 -7.70 5.49 6.63
CA LEU A 76 -6.56 5.05 5.82
C LEU A 76 -6.68 3.58 5.41
N VAL A 77 -6.93 2.70 6.38
CA VAL A 77 -7.11 1.26 6.14
C VAL A 77 -8.29 1.01 5.21
N PHE A 78 -9.43 1.68 5.44
CA PHE A 78 -10.60 1.56 4.58
C PHE A 78 -10.29 1.95 3.14
N LYS A 79 -9.60 3.06 2.92
CA LYS A 79 -9.22 3.52 1.58
C LYS A 79 -8.19 2.60 0.92
N LEU A 80 -7.20 2.11 1.65
CA LEU A 80 -6.19 1.19 1.13
C LEU A 80 -6.80 -0.16 0.74
N ARG A 81 -7.69 -0.72 1.56
CA ARG A 81 -8.44 -1.94 1.21
C ARG A 81 -9.28 -1.74 -0.04
N ASN A 82 -10.05 -0.66 -0.10
CA ASN A 82 -10.84 -0.35 -1.30
C ASN A 82 -9.97 -0.12 -2.53
N GLY A 83 -8.85 0.59 -2.41
CA GLY A 83 -7.89 0.75 -3.50
C GLY A 83 -7.40 -0.59 -4.01
N LEU A 84 -6.96 -1.46 -3.10
CA LEU A 84 -6.44 -2.79 -3.41
C LEU A 84 -7.48 -3.74 -4.04
N LYS A 85 -8.75 -3.68 -3.61
CA LYS A 85 -9.86 -4.44 -4.24
C LYS A 85 -10.10 -4.03 -5.69
N ASN A 86 -9.82 -2.77 -6.03
CA ASN A 86 -10.08 -2.19 -7.34
C ASN A 86 -8.86 -2.26 -8.29
N LEU A 87 -7.72 -2.78 -7.83
CA LEU A 87 -6.56 -3.11 -8.67
C LEU A 87 -6.81 -4.39 -9.48
#